data_AF-A0A931FS92-F1
#
_entry.id   AF-A0A931FS92-F1
#
_cell.length_a   1.000
_cell.length_b   1.000
_cell.length_c   1.000
_cell.angle_alpha   90.00
_cell.angle_beta   90.00
_cell.angle_gamma   90.00
#
_symmetry.space_group_name_H-M   'P 1'
#
loop_
_entity.id
_entity.type
_entity.pdbx_description
1 polymer ?
#
loop_
_entity_poly.entity_id
_entity_poly.type
_entity_poly.pdbx_seq_one_letter_code
_entity_poly.pdbx_strand_id
1 'polypeptide(L)'
;MEMKKISITGSLMCLAAAGLLACSDKTTENAMEDENTGNAVATEEAMDDPVVVREVRAVDLDHDGLYSTLVTTTYYEDFDVNGDKVLDENEFNSSMYNTWDTNKDKSLDENEFNTGIKDYNMPNETWAAWDTNNDGKLSEEEHRAGIARSDWFNKWDTDKDKKLTEREYVDGVFVLWDRNNDGKLDSLEYLDIVNRNYKK
;
A
#
# COMPACT_ATOMS: atom_id res chain seq x y z
N MET A 1 -12.50 22.81 24.84
CA MET A 1 -11.17 23.04 24.25
C MET A 1 -10.85 21.77 23.47
N GLU A 2 -11.24 21.73 22.20
CA GLU A 2 -11.20 20.49 21.43
C GLU A 2 -9.78 20.24 20.92
N MET A 3 -9.29 19.01 21.10
CA MET A 3 -8.03 18.59 20.53
C MET A 3 -8.22 18.37 19.04
N LYS A 4 -7.60 19.21 18.21
CA LYS A 4 -7.47 18.94 16.77
C LYS A 4 -6.85 17.56 16.61
N LYS A 5 -7.61 16.61 16.07
CA LYS A 5 -7.03 15.38 15.50
C LYS A 5 -6.07 15.84 14.41
N ILE A 6 -4.78 15.52 14.56
CA ILE A 6 -3.79 15.78 13.51
C ILE A 6 -4.04 14.71 12.45
N SER A 7 -4.75 15.10 11.39
CA SER A 7 -4.98 14.23 10.24
C SER A 7 -3.67 14.10 9.46
N ILE A 8 -2.96 13.00 9.68
CA ILE A 8 -1.79 12.61 8.87
C ILE A 8 -2.33 11.92 7.62
N THR A 9 -3.07 12.67 6.79
CA THR A 9 -3.63 12.24 5.50
C THR A 9 -2.54 12.25 4.42
N GLY A 10 -1.49 11.46 4.65
CA GLY A 10 -0.71 10.90 3.55
C GLY A 10 -1.46 9.68 3.05
N SER A 11 -2.08 9.76 1.87
CA SER A 11 -2.55 8.58 1.15
C SER A 11 -1.29 7.88 0.63
N LEU A 12 -0.71 7.08 1.51
CA LEU A 12 0.61 6.49 1.39
C LEU A 12 0.41 5.00 1.57
N MET A 13 0.67 4.21 0.53
CA MET A 13 0.41 2.77 0.49
C MET A 13 1.47 1.96 1.28
N CYS A 14 1.84 2.50 2.44
CA CYS A 14 2.67 1.94 3.49
C CYS A 14 1.96 0.80 4.23
N LEU A 15 1.96 -0.37 3.60
CA LEU A 15 1.80 -1.66 4.28
C LEU A 15 2.88 -1.83 5.36
N ALA A 16 2.60 -1.31 6.56
CA ALA A 16 3.39 -1.56 7.75
C ALA A 16 3.28 -3.06 8.08
N ALA A 17 4.40 -3.78 7.94
CA ALA A 17 4.41 -5.24 8.04
C ALA A 17 3.91 -5.73 9.42
N ALA A 18 2.68 -6.24 9.45
CA ALA A 18 2.02 -6.73 10.66
C ALA A 18 2.63 -8.07 11.10
N GLY A 19 3.69 -8.00 11.91
CA GLY A 19 4.41 -9.15 12.46
C GLY A 19 3.60 -9.98 13.45
N LEU A 20 2.65 -10.78 12.95
CA LEU A 20 1.86 -11.74 13.73
C LEU A 20 2.73 -12.85 14.31
N LEU A 21 3.10 -12.70 15.58
CA LEU A 21 3.80 -13.71 16.38
C LEU A 21 2.85 -14.88 16.68
N ALA A 22 2.92 -15.94 15.88
CA ALA A 22 2.30 -17.22 16.20
C ALA A 22 2.96 -17.84 17.44
N CYS A 23 2.18 -18.08 18.49
CA CYS A 23 2.67 -18.75 19.70
C CYS A 23 3.11 -20.19 19.41
N SER A 24 4.25 -20.59 19.99
CA SER A 24 4.76 -21.96 19.93
C SER A 24 5.36 -22.37 21.28
N ASP A 25 4.52 -22.86 22.19
CA ASP A 25 4.99 -23.56 23.38
C ASP A 25 5.81 -24.81 23.01
N LYS A 26 6.99 -24.95 23.61
CA LYS A 26 7.54 -26.25 24.00
C LYS A 26 8.68 -26.11 25.02
N THR A 27 8.51 -26.81 26.13
CA THR A 27 9.46 -26.92 27.23
C THR A 27 10.54 -27.97 26.97
N THR A 28 11.78 -27.66 27.36
CA THR A 28 12.79 -28.63 27.84
C THR A 28 13.68 -27.97 28.88
N GLU A 29 13.91 -28.66 30.00
CA GLU A 29 14.90 -28.34 31.05
C GLU A 29 16.34 -28.67 30.51
N ASN A 30 17.49 -28.37 31.15
CA ASN A 30 17.85 -28.37 32.58
C ASN A 30 19.30 -27.81 32.82
N ALA A 31 19.72 -27.63 34.09
CA ALA A 31 21.08 -27.35 34.63
C ALA A 31 21.71 -25.96 34.35
N MET A 32 22.33 -25.19 35.28
CA MET A 32 23.35 -25.44 36.36
C MET A 32 24.80 -25.53 35.80
N GLU A 33 25.88 -24.91 36.32
CA GLU A 33 26.24 -24.08 37.52
C GLU A 33 27.61 -23.38 37.22
N ASP A 34 28.17 -22.33 37.87
CA ASP A 34 27.73 -21.15 38.67
C ASP A 34 28.98 -20.22 38.92
N GLU A 35 28.92 -19.26 39.88
CA GLU A 35 30.00 -18.44 40.51
C GLU A 35 30.63 -17.21 39.76
N ASN A 36 30.04 -16.03 40.01
CA ASN A 36 30.67 -14.92 40.76
C ASN A 36 32.09 -14.37 40.41
N THR A 37 32.18 -13.11 39.96
CA THR A 37 32.91 -11.98 40.63
C THR A 37 33.02 -10.73 39.72
N GLY A 38 33.10 -9.53 40.32
CA GLY A 38 33.61 -8.32 39.64
C GLY A 38 32.71 -7.08 39.67
N ASN A 39 33.02 -6.11 40.55
CA ASN A 39 32.43 -4.77 40.52
C ASN A 39 33.26 -3.83 39.64
N ALA A 40 32.66 -3.23 38.62
CA ALA A 40 33.27 -2.21 37.76
C ALA A 40 32.28 -1.06 37.48
N VAL A 41 32.79 0.17 37.40
CA VAL A 41 31.99 1.40 37.25
C VAL A 41 31.97 1.87 35.79
N ALA A 42 30.79 2.30 35.36
CA ALA A 42 30.45 3.10 34.19
C ALA A 42 31.52 3.39 33.12
N THR A 43 31.24 2.93 31.90
CA THR A 43 31.50 3.69 30.67
C THR A 43 30.23 3.66 29.83
N GLU A 44 29.78 4.82 29.35
CA GLU A 44 28.77 4.90 28.30
C GLU A 44 29.50 4.81 26.96
N GLU A 45 29.46 3.66 26.31
CA GLU A 45 29.78 3.55 24.88
C GLU A 45 28.50 3.18 24.13
N ALA A 46 28.23 3.94 23.06
CA ALA A 46 27.03 3.74 22.25
C ALA A 46 27.16 2.41 21.50
N MET A 47 26.40 1.41 21.92
CA MET A 47 26.08 0.29 21.05
C MET A 47 25.24 0.82 19.90
N ASP A 48 25.90 1.06 18.77
CA ASP A 48 25.31 1.12 17.44
C ASP A 48 24.67 -0.26 17.18
N ASP A 49 23.46 -0.45 17.70
CA ASP A 49 22.67 -1.67 17.57
C ASP A 49 22.35 -1.80 16.07
N PRO A 50 23.04 -2.69 15.33
CA PRO A 50 23.04 -2.66 13.88
C PRO A 50 21.62 -2.97 13.45
N VAL A 51 20.92 -1.99 12.86
CA VAL A 51 19.49 -2.06 12.58
C VAL A 51 19.18 -3.42 11.97
N VAL A 52 18.59 -4.29 12.79
CA VAL A 52 18.24 -5.63 12.35
C VAL A 52 17.03 -5.45 11.45
N VAL A 53 17.34 -5.20 10.17
CA VAL A 53 16.49 -5.53 9.03
C VAL A 53 16.20 -7.01 9.15
N ARG A 54 15.20 -7.32 9.98
CA ARG A 54 14.64 -8.64 10.18
C ARG A 54 14.26 -9.11 8.80
N GLU A 55 15.05 -10.06 8.30
CA GLU A 55 14.88 -10.69 7.01
C GLU A 55 13.39 -10.94 6.79
N VAL A 56 12.82 -10.21 5.82
CA VAL A 56 11.38 -10.25 5.54
C VAL A 56 11.12 -11.61 4.92
N ARG A 57 10.92 -12.60 5.81
CA ARG A 57 10.63 -14.01 5.49
C ARG A 57 9.60 -14.01 4.39
N ALA A 58 9.93 -14.66 3.26
CA ALA A 58 9.14 -14.64 2.03
C ALA A 58 7.64 -14.54 2.31
N VAL A 59 7.09 -13.34 2.05
CA VAL A 59 5.72 -12.97 2.35
C VAL A 59 4.87 -13.46 1.17
N ASP A 60 4.88 -14.79 0.97
CA ASP A 60 4.05 -15.54 0.03
C ASP A 60 2.56 -15.34 0.37
N LEU A 61 2.02 -14.17 0.07
CA LEU A 61 0.60 -13.87 0.28
C LEU A 61 -0.17 -14.34 -0.94
N ASP A 62 -1.13 -15.22 -0.70
CA ASP A 62 -2.28 -15.38 -1.59
C ASP A 62 -3.30 -14.25 -1.34
N HIS A 63 -4.38 -14.27 -2.12
CA HIS A 63 -5.49 -13.32 -2.02
C HIS A 63 -6.03 -13.17 -0.58
N ASP A 64 -6.21 -14.28 0.15
CA ASP A 64 -6.78 -14.28 1.50
C ASP A 64 -5.77 -13.75 2.53
N GLY A 65 -4.48 -13.99 2.33
CA GLY A 65 -3.39 -13.39 3.09
C GLY A 65 -3.28 -11.87 2.90
N LEU A 66 -3.39 -11.38 1.65
CA LEU A 66 -3.39 -9.94 1.40
C LEU A 66 -4.66 -9.28 1.98
N TYR A 67 -5.84 -9.88 1.76
CA TYR A 67 -7.11 -9.42 2.34
C TYR A 67 -7.01 -9.31 3.86
N SER A 68 -6.60 -10.38 4.55
CA SER A 68 -6.41 -10.39 6.00
C SER A 68 -5.44 -9.33 6.53
N THR A 69 -4.55 -8.82 5.67
CA THR A 69 -3.62 -7.73 6.01
C THR A 69 -4.27 -6.35 5.75
N LEU A 70 -4.84 -6.13 4.57
CA LEU A 70 -5.39 -4.83 4.17
C LEU A 70 -6.66 -4.44 4.95
N VAL A 71 -7.51 -5.38 5.38
CA VAL A 71 -8.68 -5.11 6.25
C VAL A 71 -8.33 -4.63 7.67
N THR A 72 -7.04 -4.51 8.00
CA THR A 72 -6.56 -3.93 9.26
C THR A 72 -6.02 -2.51 9.12
N THR A 73 -6.08 -1.94 7.92
CA THR A 73 -5.58 -0.61 7.55
C THR A 73 -6.75 0.41 7.47
N THR A 74 -6.55 1.53 6.76
CA THR A 74 -7.63 2.45 6.38
C THR A 74 -7.78 2.58 4.85
N TYR A 75 -7.10 1.74 4.05
CA TYR A 75 -7.01 1.97 2.59
C TYR A 75 -8.34 1.90 1.85
N TYR A 76 -9.28 1.11 2.37
CA TYR A 76 -10.61 1.04 1.81
C TYR A 76 -11.47 2.22 2.28
N GLU A 77 -11.37 2.61 3.55
CA GLU A 77 -12.06 3.77 4.14
C GLU A 77 -11.53 5.12 3.64
N ASP A 78 -10.28 5.20 3.17
CA ASP A 78 -9.72 6.36 2.47
C ASP A 78 -10.28 6.49 1.04
N PHE A 79 -10.90 5.44 0.49
CA PHE A 79 -11.62 5.43 -0.80
C PHE A 79 -13.17 5.51 -0.61
N ASP A 80 -13.73 4.92 0.45
CA ASP A 80 -15.15 4.97 0.83
C ASP A 80 -15.50 6.33 1.48
N VAL A 81 -15.51 7.37 0.64
CA VAL A 81 -15.72 8.76 1.07
C VAL A 81 -17.10 8.96 1.70
N ASN A 82 -18.12 8.22 1.26
CA ASN A 82 -19.48 8.34 1.79
C ASN A 82 -19.73 7.48 3.05
N GLY A 83 -19.04 6.35 3.20
CA GLY A 83 -19.11 5.46 4.36
C GLY A 83 -20.20 4.38 4.28
N ASP A 84 -20.72 4.05 3.09
CA ASP A 84 -21.69 2.94 2.90
C ASP A 84 -21.04 1.56 2.68
N LYS A 85 -19.69 1.51 2.72
CA LYS A 85 -18.85 0.30 2.65
C LYS A 85 -18.74 -0.35 1.28
N VAL A 86 -19.04 0.38 0.21
CA VAL A 86 -19.03 -0.12 -1.17
C VAL A 86 -18.68 1.01 -2.13
N LEU A 87 -17.49 0.95 -2.72
CA LEU A 87 -16.97 2.03 -3.58
C LEU A 87 -17.81 2.14 -4.86
N ASP A 88 -18.38 3.31 -5.14
CA ASP A 88 -18.96 3.59 -6.45
C ASP A 88 -17.91 4.02 -7.49
N GLU A 89 -18.29 4.10 -8.77
CA GLU A 89 -17.37 4.45 -9.86
C GLU A 89 -16.77 5.86 -9.70
N ASN A 90 -17.48 6.80 -9.06
CA ASN A 90 -16.97 8.15 -8.78
C ASN A 90 -15.96 8.09 -7.63
N GLU A 91 -16.30 7.43 -6.53
CA GLU A 91 -15.42 7.28 -5.36
C GLU A 91 -14.10 6.60 -5.74
N PHE A 92 -14.16 5.55 -6.56
CA PHE A 92 -12.98 4.91 -7.13
C PHE A 92 -12.13 5.90 -7.96
N ASN A 93 -12.73 6.59 -8.93
CA ASN A 93 -11.98 7.46 -9.85
C ASN A 93 -11.41 8.72 -9.16
N SER A 94 -12.17 9.37 -8.28
CA SER A 94 -11.72 10.54 -7.51
C SER A 94 -10.66 10.14 -6.48
N SER A 95 -10.76 8.97 -5.84
CA SER A 95 -9.73 8.51 -4.90
C SER A 95 -8.44 8.13 -5.62
N MET A 96 -8.51 7.45 -6.77
CA MET A 96 -7.35 7.21 -7.64
C MET A 96 -6.66 8.52 -8.05
N TYR A 97 -7.42 9.56 -8.39
CA TYR A 97 -6.87 10.90 -8.68
C TYR A 97 -6.12 11.48 -7.47
N ASN A 98 -6.72 11.42 -6.28
CA ASN A 98 -6.12 11.87 -5.03
C ASN A 98 -4.88 11.05 -4.59
N THR A 99 -4.72 9.81 -5.09
CA THR A 99 -3.50 9.00 -4.89
C THR A 99 -2.38 9.41 -5.86
N TRP A 100 -2.71 9.88 -7.07
CA TRP A 100 -1.73 10.35 -8.04
C TRP A 100 -1.28 11.80 -7.72
N ASP A 101 -2.20 12.66 -7.26
CA ASP A 101 -1.94 14.03 -6.78
C ASP A 101 -1.13 14.02 -5.47
N THR A 102 0.18 13.79 -5.62
CA THR A 102 1.14 13.68 -4.52
C THR A 102 1.34 15.03 -3.85
N ASN A 103 1.33 16.12 -4.63
CA ASN A 103 1.59 17.47 -4.16
C ASN A 103 0.35 18.19 -3.58
N LYS A 104 -0.86 17.76 -3.97
CA LYS A 104 -2.19 18.25 -3.54
C LYS A 104 -2.57 19.64 -4.06
N ASP A 105 -2.07 20.05 -5.24
CA ASP A 105 -2.53 21.28 -5.94
C ASP A 105 -3.84 21.10 -6.72
N LYS A 106 -4.37 19.87 -6.78
CA LYS A 106 -5.58 19.44 -7.53
C LYS A 106 -5.41 19.34 -9.04
N SER A 107 -4.19 19.11 -9.50
CA SER A 107 -3.89 18.78 -10.90
C SER A 107 -2.64 17.93 -10.98
N LEU A 108 -2.67 16.87 -11.79
CA LEU A 108 -1.50 16.00 -11.95
C LEU A 108 -0.50 16.67 -12.88
N ASP A 109 0.77 16.69 -12.50
CA ASP A 109 1.87 17.04 -13.41
C ASP A 109 2.44 15.80 -14.16
N GLU A 110 3.33 16.04 -15.13
CA GLU A 110 3.92 14.95 -15.93
C GLU A 110 4.77 13.98 -15.07
N ASN A 111 5.32 14.40 -13.94
CA ASN A 111 6.06 13.52 -13.01
C ASN A 111 5.11 12.62 -12.22
N GLU A 112 3.97 13.16 -11.76
CA GLU A 112 2.92 12.43 -11.06
C GLU A 112 2.25 11.42 -11.98
N PHE A 113 1.92 11.81 -13.22
CA PHE A 113 1.46 10.89 -14.26
C PHE A 113 2.48 9.77 -14.54
N ASN A 114 3.76 10.11 -14.81
CA ASN A 114 4.79 9.11 -15.09
C ASN A 114 5.05 8.18 -13.89
N THR A 115 4.80 8.64 -12.66
CA THR A 115 4.83 7.81 -11.45
C THR A 115 3.62 6.86 -11.44
N GLY A 116 2.40 7.38 -11.65
CA GLY A 116 1.17 6.60 -11.69
C GLY A 116 1.15 5.51 -12.76
N ILE A 117 1.44 5.83 -14.03
CA ILE A 117 1.44 4.82 -15.11
C ILE A 117 2.52 3.75 -14.91
N LYS A 118 3.60 4.05 -14.18
CA LYS A 118 4.59 3.05 -13.79
C LYS A 118 4.08 2.19 -12.64
N ASP A 119 3.52 2.82 -11.60
CA ASP A 119 3.18 2.14 -10.35
C ASP A 119 1.96 1.22 -10.47
N TYR A 120 1.01 1.57 -11.35
CA TYR A 120 -0.16 0.77 -11.71
C TYR A 120 0.04 -0.05 -13.00
N ASN A 121 1.29 -0.23 -13.45
CA ASN A 121 1.66 -1.08 -14.59
C ASN A 121 0.88 -0.78 -15.91
N MET A 122 0.86 0.50 -16.31
CA MET A 122 0.25 1.00 -17.55
C MET A 122 1.28 1.43 -18.62
N PRO A 123 2.27 0.59 -19.01
CA PRO A 123 3.44 1.02 -19.79
C PRO A 123 3.16 1.47 -21.24
N ASN A 124 1.90 1.39 -21.70
CA ASN A 124 1.48 1.81 -23.04
C ASN A 124 0.79 3.18 -23.03
N GLU A 125 0.55 3.78 -21.86
CA GLU A 125 -0.06 5.10 -21.74
C GLU A 125 0.97 6.21 -21.97
N THR A 126 0.50 7.36 -22.47
CA THR A 126 1.36 8.52 -22.76
C THR A 126 0.67 9.81 -22.34
N TRP A 127 1.44 10.81 -21.90
CA TRP A 127 0.91 12.09 -21.41
C TRP A 127 -0.09 12.72 -22.39
N ALA A 128 0.27 12.83 -23.66
CA ALA A 128 -0.56 13.41 -24.72
C ALA A 128 -1.81 12.58 -25.11
N ALA A 129 -2.04 11.41 -24.49
CA ALA A 129 -3.29 10.66 -24.58
C ALA A 129 -4.23 10.89 -23.37
N TRP A 130 -3.78 11.66 -22.37
CA TRP A 130 -4.53 12.05 -21.18
C TRP A 130 -4.71 13.57 -21.13
N ASP A 131 -3.66 14.34 -21.42
CA ASP A 131 -3.71 15.80 -21.63
C ASP A 131 -4.39 16.11 -22.97
N THR A 132 -5.73 16.04 -22.97
CA THR A 132 -6.54 16.24 -24.17
C THR A 132 -6.65 17.71 -24.53
N ASN A 133 -6.60 18.59 -23.53
CA ASN A 133 -6.77 20.02 -23.68
C ASN A 133 -5.46 20.76 -24.04
N ASN A 134 -4.30 20.15 -23.75
CA ASN A 134 -2.93 20.62 -24.00
C ASN A 134 -2.53 21.87 -23.17
N ASP A 135 -3.02 21.99 -21.92
CA ASP A 135 -2.60 23.03 -20.97
C ASP A 135 -1.38 22.67 -20.11
N GLY A 136 -0.93 21.41 -20.15
CA GLY A 136 0.23 20.91 -19.40
C GLY A 136 -0.08 20.44 -17.98
N LYS A 137 -1.35 20.19 -17.66
CA LYS A 137 -1.82 19.48 -16.45
C LYS A 137 -2.86 18.42 -16.83
N LEU A 138 -3.09 17.43 -15.97
CA LEU A 138 -4.30 16.59 -16.07
C LEU A 138 -5.36 17.08 -15.09
N SER A 139 -6.56 17.33 -15.61
CA SER A 139 -7.76 17.52 -14.80
C SER A 139 -8.32 16.18 -14.28
N GLU A 140 -9.19 16.22 -13.26
CA GLU A 140 -9.89 15.04 -12.76
C GLU A 140 -10.76 14.37 -13.84
N GLU A 141 -11.39 15.16 -14.71
CA GLU A 141 -12.09 14.71 -15.92
C GLU A 141 -11.18 13.90 -16.88
N GLU A 142 -9.97 14.39 -17.14
CA GLU A 142 -9.01 13.77 -18.06
C GLU A 142 -8.36 12.52 -17.44
N HIS A 143 -8.03 12.56 -16.15
CA HIS A 143 -7.60 11.39 -15.40
C HIS A 143 -8.68 10.30 -15.38
N ARG A 144 -9.94 10.65 -15.07
CA ARG A 144 -11.08 9.71 -15.11
C ARG A 144 -11.27 9.11 -16.51
N ALA A 145 -11.10 9.90 -17.58
CA ALA A 145 -11.15 9.40 -18.95
C ALA A 145 -9.96 8.49 -19.31
N GLY A 146 -8.80 8.64 -18.66
CA GLY A 146 -7.67 7.72 -18.75
C GLY A 146 -7.87 6.42 -17.98
N ILE A 147 -8.29 6.50 -16.71
CA ILE A 147 -8.61 5.33 -15.86
C ILE A 147 -9.76 4.51 -16.47
N ALA A 148 -10.79 5.14 -17.04
CA ALA A 148 -11.86 4.42 -17.75
C ALA A 148 -11.36 3.57 -18.94
N ARG A 149 -10.19 3.88 -19.52
CA ARG A 149 -9.56 3.06 -20.59
C ARG A 149 -8.77 1.86 -20.04
N SER A 150 -8.39 1.86 -18.75
CA SER A 150 -7.81 0.68 -18.09
C SER A 150 -8.86 -0.39 -17.82
N ASP A 151 -10.14 0.01 -17.71
CA ASP A 151 -11.29 -0.85 -17.43
C ASP A 151 -11.19 -1.60 -16.09
N TRP A 152 -10.37 -1.11 -15.13
CA TRP A 152 -10.19 -1.77 -13.83
C TRP A 152 -11.48 -1.92 -13.03
N PHE A 153 -12.31 -0.88 -12.96
CA PHE A 153 -13.57 -0.93 -12.19
C PHE A 153 -14.45 -2.11 -12.61
N ASN A 154 -14.73 -2.26 -13.91
CA ASN A 154 -15.54 -3.36 -14.46
C ASN A 154 -14.84 -4.74 -14.46
N LYS A 155 -13.54 -4.80 -14.14
CA LYS A 155 -12.76 -6.04 -13.98
C LYS A 155 -12.68 -6.49 -12.52
N TRP A 156 -12.80 -5.55 -11.58
CA TRP A 156 -12.78 -5.81 -10.15
C TRP A 156 -14.21 -6.06 -9.64
N ASP A 157 -15.19 -5.30 -10.15
CA ASP A 157 -16.64 -5.56 -10.04
C ASP A 157 -16.97 -6.93 -10.65
N THR A 158 -17.02 -7.94 -9.78
CA THR A 158 -17.03 -9.34 -10.17
C THR A 158 -18.46 -9.87 -10.29
N ASP A 159 -19.38 -9.39 -9.43
CA ASP A 159 -20.79 -9.76 -9.47
C ASP A 159 -21.66 -8.86 -10.37
N LYS A 160 -21.18 -7.65 -10.70
CA LYS A 160 -21.72 -6.69 -11.67
C LYS A 160 -22.90 -5.86 -11.17
N ASP A 161 -22.93 -5.58 -9.87
CA ASP A 161 -23.85 -4.60 -9.26
C ASP A 161 -23.42 -3.13 -9.45
N LYS A 162 -22.19 -2.88 -9.93
CA LYS A 162 -21.52 -1.57 -10.09
C LYS A 162 -21.00 -0.91 -8.82
N LYS A 163 -20.62 -1.72 -7.83
CA LYS A 163 -19.81 -1.31 -6.69
C LYS A 163 -18.56 -2.19 -6.63
N LEU A 164 -17.57 -1.74 -5.87
CA LEU A 164 -16.50 -2.62 -5.39
C LEU A 164 -16.72 -2.85 -3.91
N THR A 165 -16.87 -4.11 -3.49
CA THR A 165 -16.69 -4.46 -2.09
C THR A 165 -15.22 -4.37 -1.69
N GLU A 166 -14.95 -4.31 -0.37
CA GLU A 166 -13.59 -4.38 0.17
C GLU A 166 -12.82 -5.59 -0.34
N ARG A 167 -13.52 -6.72 -0.54
CA ARG A 167 -12.93 -7.94 -1.09
C ARG A 167 -12.50 -7.76 -2.55
N GLU A 168 -13.38 -7.22 -3.39
CA GLU A 168 -13.10 -7.00 -4.82
C GLU A 168 -12.04 -5.92 -5.05
N TYR A 169 -12.03 -4.88 -4.22
CA TYR A 169 -10.96 -3.88 -4.21
C TYR A 169 -9.60 -4.53 -3.89
N VAL A 170 -9.51 -5.37 -2.86
CA VAL A 170 -8.25 -6.05 -2.50
C VAL A 170 -7.84 -7.11 -3.52
N ASP A 171 -8.78 -7.93 -4.03
CA ASP A 171 -8.48 -8.88 -5.11
C ASP A 171 -8.02 -8.17 -6.39
N GLY A 172 -8.57 -6.97 -6.67
CA GLY A 172 -8.13 -6.10 -7.76
C GLY A 172 -6.72 -5.53 -7.57
N VAL A 173 -6.41 -5.04 -6.36
CA VAL A 173 -5.06 -4.60 -5.96
C VAL A 173 -4.06 -5.76 -6.05
N PHE A 174 -4.46 -6.97 -5.63
CA PHE A 174 -3.63 -8.18 -5.75
C PHE A 174 -3.21 -8.43 -7.20
N VAL A 175 -4.14 -8.35 -8.15
CA VAL A 175 -3.87 -8.59 -9.59
C VAL A 175 -3.00 -7.50 -10.23
N LEU A 176 -2.90 -6.29 -9.65
CA LEU A 176 -1.91 -5.29 -10.06
C LEU A 176 -0.49 -5.59 -9.53
N TRP A 177 -0.40 -6.39 -8.47
CA TRP A 177 0.81 -6.60 -7.67
C TRP A 177 1.49 -7.94 -7.93
N ASP A 178 0.70 -8.98 -8.25
CA ASP A 178 1.18 -10.25 -8.80
C ASP A 178 1.65 -10.01 -10.24
N ARG A 179 2.93 -9.70 -10.39
CA ARG A 179 3.55 -9.32 -11.67
C ARG A 179 3.86 -10.53 -12.52
N ASN A 180 3.97 -11.70 -11.91
CA ASN A 180 4.35 -12.95 -12.55
C ASN A 180 3.13 -13.83 -12.91
N ASN A 181 1.99 -13.59 -12.27
CA ASN A 181 0.68 -14.23 -12.40
C ASN A 181 0.67 -15.71 -11.92
N ASP A 182 1.35 -16.01 -10.79
CA ASP A 182 1.31 -17.34 -10.15
C ASP A 182 0.27 -17.48 -9.01
N GLY A 183 -0.45 -16.40 -8.69
CA GLY A 183 -1.46 -16.37 -7.62
C GLY A 183 -0.88 -16.07 -6.23
N LYS A 184 0.35 -15.54 -6.18
CA LYS A 184 1.00 -15.03 -4.97
C LYS A 184 1.61 -13.65 -5.20
N LEU A 185 1.87 -12.97 -4.10
CA LEU A 185 2.90 -11.93 -4.05
C LEU A 185 4.16 -12.55 -3.44
N ASP A 186 5.30 -12.43 -4.12
CA ASP A 186 6.59 -12.80 -3.54
C ASP A 186 7.22 -11.64 -2.75
N SER A 187 8.36 -11.90 -2.09
CA SER A 187 9.07 -10.86 -1.32
C SER A 187 9.60 -9.70 -2.18
N LEU A 188 9.88 -9.90 -3.47
CA LEU A 188 10.35 -8.86 -4.39
C LEU A 188 9.19 -8.00 -4.87
N GLU A 189 8.04 -8.61 -5.19
CA GLU A 189 6.81 -7.91 -5.57
C GLU A 189 6.32 -7.04 -4.40
N TYR A 190 6.15 -7.62 -3.21
CA TYR A 190 5.78 -6.91 -1.99
C TYR A 190 6.78 -5.79 -1.63
N LEU A 191 8.10 -6.06 -1.68
CA LEU A 191 9.11 -5.04 -1.38
C LEU A 191 9.25 -3.98 -2.47
N ASP A 192 9.00 -4.26 -3.74
CA ASP A 192 9.02 -3.26 -4.81
C ASP A 192 7.92 -2.20 -4.57
N ILE A 193 6.72 -2.62 -4.14
CA ILE A 193 5.64 -1.72 -3.75
C ILE A 193 6.00 -0.96 -2.47
N VAL A 194 6.38 -1.66 -1.40
CA VAL A 194 6.64 -1.02 -0.10
C VAL A 194 7.83 -0.04 -0.17
N ASN A 195 8.92 -0.37 -0.89
CA ASN A 195 10.05 0.54 -1.05
C ASN A 195 9.80 1.70 -2.02
N ARG A 196 8.81 1.61 -2.91
CA ARG A 196 8.35 2.78 -3.69
C ARG A 196 7.71 3.83 -2.77
N ASN A 197 6.93 3.40 -1.78
CA ASN A 197 6.27 4.28 -0.82
C ASN A 197 7.22 4.88 0.23
N TYR A 198 8.30 4.19 0.61
CA TYR A 198 9.30 4.69 1.58
C TYR A 198 10.42 5.57 0.98
N LYS A 199 10.32 6.01 -0.29
CA LYS A 199 11.37 6.80 -0.98
C LYS A 199 10.92 8.16 -1.54
N LYS A 200 9.76 8.66 -1.10
CA LYS A 200 9.33 10.06 -1.29
C LYS A 200 9.62 10.86 -0.01
#